data_AF-A0A6A0H9V3-F1
#
_entry.id   AF-A0A6A0H9V3-F1
#
_cell.length_a   1.000
_cell.length_b   1.000
_cell.length_c   1.000
_cell.angle_alpha   90.00
_cell.angle_beta   90.00
_cell.angle_gamma   90.00
#
_symmetry.space_group_name_H-M   'P 1'
#
loop_
_entity.id
_entity.type
_entity.pdbx_description
1 polymer ?
#
loop_
_entity_poly.entity_id
_entity_poly.type
_entity_poly.pdbx_seq_one_letter_code
_entity_poly.pdbx_strand_id
1 'polypeptide(L)' 'MAHTDKGHQSSEKRKEKSREAARCRRSKESELYSALSDCLPLPRDLLENLDKASIMRLAIACLHTGDMIDTSE' A
#
# COMPACT_ATOMS: atom_id res chain seq x y z
N MET A 1 -40.35 -23.61 -8.34
CA MET A 1 -38.89 -23.86 -8.43
C MET A 1 -38.12 -22.52 -8.53
N ALA A 2 -38.31 -21.58 -7.59
CA ALA A 2 -37.78 -20.20 -7.71
C ALA A 2 -37.23 -19.58 -6.39
N HIS A 3 -37.07 -20.36 -5.31
CA HIS A 3 -36.66 -19.83 -4.01
C HIS A 3 -35.14 -19.72 -3.80
N THR A 4 -34.32 -20.34 -4.64
CA THR A 4 -32.85 -20.36 -4.48
C THR A 4 -32.13 -19.17 -5.14
N ASP A 5 -32.73 -18.51 -6.13
CA ASP A 5 -32.07 -17.46 -6.94
C ASP A 5 -31.83 -16.14 -6.17
N LYS A 6 -32.80 -15.70 -5.35
CA LYS A 6 -32.69 -14.45 -4.58
C LYS A 6 -31.53 -14.45 -3.55
N GLY A 7 -31.25 -15.60 -2.92
CA GLY A 7 -30.16 -15.74 -1.96
C GLY A 7 -28.79 -15.60 -2.61
N HIS A 8 -28.61 -16.21 -3.79
CA HIS A 8 -27.36 -16.15 -4.55
C HIS A 8 -27.06 -14.73 -5.04
N GLN A 9 -28.05 -14.02 -5.59
CA GLN A 9 -27.89 -12.63 -6.01
C GLN A 9 -27.53 -11.68 -4.85
N SER A 10 -28.08 -11.90 -3.65
CA SER A 10 -27.74 -11.11 -2.47
C SER A 10 -26.29 -11.36 -1.99
N SER A 11 -25.83 -12.61 -2.07
CA SER A 11 -24.45 -12.98 -1.73
C SER A 11 -23.46 -12.44 -2.76
N GLU A 12 -23.79 -12.47 -4.04
CA GLU A 12 -22.98 -11.91 -5.13
C GLU A 12 -22.75 -10.41 -4.92
N LYS A 13 -23.82 -9.65 -4.67
CA LYS A 13 -23.71 -8.21 -4.38
C LYS A 13 -22.84 -7.91 -3.16
N ARG A 14 -22.92 -8.72 -2.11
CA ARG A 14 -22.07 -8.57 -0.92
C ARG A 14 -20.60 -8.90 -1.22
N LYS A 15 -20.35 -9.97 -1.99
CA LYS A 15 -19.01 -10.34 -2.43
C LYS A 15 -18.40 -9.23 -3.30
N GLU A 16 -19.19 -8.65 -4.21
CA GLU A 16 -18.73 -7.55 -5.06
C GLU A 16 -18.31 -6.32 -4.24
N LYS A 17 -19.13 -5.90 -3.27
CA LYS A 17 -18.77 -4.81 -2.35
C LYS A 17 -17.48 -5.10 -1.58
N SER A 18 -17.29 -6.34 -1.11
CA SER A 18 -16.06 -6.73 -0.42
C SER A 18 -14.84 -6.71 -1.35
N ARG A 19 -15.01 -7.12 -2.61
CA ARG A 19 -13.95 -7.08 -3.63
C ARG A 19 -13.55 -5.64 -3.93
N GLU A 20 -14.53 -4.76 -4.13
CA GLU A 20 -14.28 -3.34 -4.37
C GLU A 20 -13.58 -2.69 -3.17
N ALA A 21 -14.03 -2.97 -1.95
CA ALA A 21 -13.36 -2.47 -0.75
C ALA A 21 -11.91 -2.97 -0.64
N ALA A 22 -11.63 -4.23 -0.99
CA ALA A 22 -10.26 -4.75 -1.02
C ALA A 22 -9.40 -4.11 -2.12
N ARG A 23 -9.98 -3.85 -3.29
CA ARG A 23 -9.33 -3.12 -4.39
C ARG A 23 -8.97 -1.71 -3.95
N CYS A 24 -9.94 -0.95 -3.41
CA CYS A 24 -9.72 0.40 -2.92
C CYS A 24 -8.59 0.46 -1.88
N ARG A 25 -8.57 -0.47 -0.90
CA ARG A 25 -7.47 -0.55 0.07
C ARG A 25 -6.12 -0.83 -0.58
N ARG A 26 -6.05 -1.76 -1.54
CA ARG A 26 -4.80 -2.07 -2.27
C ARG A 26 -4.31 -0.89 -3.10
N SER A 27 -5.21 -0.19 -3.81
CA SER A 27 -4.85 1.01 -4.56
C SER A 27 -4.31 2.09 -3.63
N LYS A 28 -4.99 2.33 -2.50
CA LYS A 28 -4.54 3.34 -1.53
C LYS A 28 -3.18 2.99 -0.92
N GLU A 29 -2.98 1.72 -0.60
CA GLU A 29 -1.68 1.23 -0.11
C GLU A 29 -0.58 1.48 -1.15
N SER A 30 -0.81 1.16 -2.43
CA SER A 30 0.16 1.42 -3.50
C SER A 30 0.48 2.91 -3.67
N GLU A 31 -0.52 3.80 -3.59
CA GLU A 31 -0.30 5.25 -3.59
C GLU A 31 0.60 5.69 -2.43
N LEU A 32 0.37 5.15 -1.22
CA LEU A 32 1.17 5.47 -0.04
C LEU A 32 2.62 4.99 -0.18
N TYR A 33 2.84 3.81 -0.75
CA TYR A 33 4.20 3.32 -1.02
C TYR A 33 4.93 4.18 -2.07
N SER A 34 4.22 4.63 -3.11
CA SER A 34 4.78 5.55 -4.11
C SER A 34 5.12 6.90 -3.49
N ALA A 35 4.26 7.45 -2.63
CA ALA A 35 4.55 8.69 -1.93
C ALA A 35 5.73 8.53 -0.96
N LEU A 36 5.81 7.41 -0.26
CA LEU A 36 6.90 7.11 0.66
C LEU A 36 8.24 6.95 -0.09
N SER A 37 8.26 6.27 -1.25
CA SER A 37 9.47 6.16 -2.06
C SER A 37 9.97 7.53 -2.51
N ASP A 38 9.05 8.41 -2.90
CA ASP A 38 9.38 9.77 -3.36
C ASP A 38 9.99 10.65 -2.26
N CYS A 39 9.80 10.30 -0.97
CA CYS A 39 10.43 10.96 0.16
C CYS A 39 11.85 10.45 0.47
N LEU A 40 12.26 9.31 -0.10
CA LEU A 40 13.60 8.77 0.15
C LEU A 40 14.66 9.58 -0.63
N PRO A 41 15.85 9.81 -0.06
CA PRO A 41 16.92 10.58 -0.70
C PRO A 41 17.68 9.74 -1.74
N LEU A 42 16.95 9.15 -2.70
CA LEU A 42 17.48 8.29 -3.75
C LEU A 42 16.91 8.71 -5.12
N PRO A 43 17.64 8.47 -6.23
CA PRO A 43 17.12 8.72 -7.57
C PRO A 43 15.87 7.89 -7.88
N ARG A 44 14.90 8.49 -8.56
CA ARG A 44 13.60 7.85 -8.89
C ARG A 44 13.77 6.54 -9.68
N ASP A 45 14.70 6.49 -10.64
CA ASP A 45 14.96 5.30 -11.46
C ASP A 45 15.31 4.04 -10.62
N LEU A 46 15.96 4.23 -9.47
CA LEU A 46 16.26 3.15 -8.55
C LEU A 46 15.02 2.74 -7.74
N LEU A 47 14.25 3.73 -7.30
CA LEU A 47 13.06 3.56 -6.47
C LEU A 47 11.90 2.88 -7.21
N GLU A 48 11.74 3.15 -8.51
CA GLU A 48 10.68 2.57 -9.36
C GLU A 48 10.69 1.04 -9.40
N ASN A 49 11.86 0.43 -9.18
CA ASN A 49 12.06 -1.00 -9.22
C ASN A 49 12.05 -1.66 -7.83
N LEU A 50 11.84 -0.89 -6.75
CA LEU A 50 11.84 -1.41 -5.40
C LEU A 50 10.51 -2.07 -5.04
N ASP A 51 10.60 -3.18 -4.32
CA ASP A 51 9.44 -3.76 -3.67
C ASP A 51 9.08 -2.99 -2.39
N LYS A 52 7.85 -3.21 -1.91
CA LYS A 52 7.31 -2.58 -0.70
C LYS A 52 8.19 -2.80 0.53
N ALA A 53 8.77 -4.00 0.66
CA ALA A 53 9.61 -4.35 1.81
C ALA A 53 10.94 -3.58 1.80
N SER A 54 11.54 -3.39 0.64
CA SER A 54 12.76 -2.61 0.46
C SER A 54 12.51 -1.13 0.72
N ILE A 55 11.38 -0.58 0.25
CA ILE A 55 10.96 0.79 0.58
C ILE A 55 10.85 0.97 2.10
N MET A 56 10.19 0.05 2.82
CA MET A 56 10.11 0.13 4.29
C MET A 56 11.47 0.06 4.98
N ARG A 57 12.35 -0.85 4.55
CA ARG A 57 13.69 -0.99 5.12
C ARG A 57 14.52 0.27 4.94
N LEU A 58 14.46 0.88 3.76
CA LEU A 58 15.14 2.15 3.48
C LEU A 58 14.54 3.31 4.27
N ALA A 59 13.21 3.40 4.35
CA ALA A 59 12.55 4.44 5.15
C ALA A 59 12.98 4.40 6.63
N ILE A 60 13.00 3.21 7.23
CA ILE A 60 13.47 3.02 8.62
C ILE A 60 14.95 3.41 8.75
N ALA A 61 15.81 3.01 7.80
CA ALA A 61 17.22 3.38 7.81
C ALA A 61 17.41 4.90 7.73
N CYS A 62 16.68 5.58 6.84
CA CYS A 62 16.74 7.04 6.68
C CYS A 62 16.33 7.78 7.95
N LEU A 63 15.28 7.33 8.64
CA LEU A 63 14.84 7.92 9.91
C LEU A 63 15.93 7.79 10.99
N HIS A 64 16.48 6.58 11.18
CA HIS A 64 17.55 6.38 12.17
C HIS A 64 18.83 7.17 11.86
N THR A 65 19.21 7.28 10.58
CA THR A 65 20.39 8.09 10.21
C THR A 65 20.14 9.58 10.40
N GLY A 66 18.91 10.05 10.12
CA GLY A 66 18.52 11.44 10.36
C GLY A 66 18.62 11.79 11.83
N ASP A 67 18.05 10.97 12.71
CA ASP A 67 18.11 11.16 14.17
C ASP A 67 19.56 11.15 14.67
N MET A 68 20.42 10.28 14.13
CA MET A 68 21.83 10.22 14.51
C MET A 68 22.61 11.47 14.09
N ILE A 69 22.30 12.02 12.92
CA ILE A 69 22.90 13.28 12.43
C ILE A 69 22.39 14.46 13.25
N ASP A 70 21.10 14.49 13.64
CA ASP A 70 20.48 15.56 14.41
C ASP A 70 20.98 15.62 15.87
N THR A 71 21.37 14.47 16.45
CA THR A 71 22.01 14.41 17.78
C THR A 71 23.48 14.86 17.83
N SER A 72 24.07 15.22 16.69
CA SER A 72 25.48 15.64 16.59
C SER A 72 25.68 17.17 16.51
N GLU A 73 24.63 17.97 16.75
CA GLU A 73 24.68 19.44 16.87
C GLU A 73 24.70 19.91 18.34
#